data_AF-A0A414HPS0-F1
#
_entry.id   AF-A0A414HPS0-F1
#
_cell.length_a   1.000
_cell.length_b   1.000
_cell.length_c   1.000
_cell.angle_alpha   90.00
_cell.angle_beta   90.00
_cell.angle_gamma   90.00
#
_symmetry.space_group_name_H-M   'P 1'
#
loop_
_entity.id
_entity.type
_entity.pdbx_description
1 polymer ?
#
loop_
_entity_poly.entity_id
_entity_poly.type
_entity_poly.pdbx_seq_one_letter_code
_entity_poly.pdbx_strand_id
1 'polypeptide(L)'
;MGYKQYIKEGTCIWCQRNSPRVTFRNEPHIIPESLGGTEIGFDICDDCNRYFGSANKNEPNTNLIFKEMFGAIRAFSCTPTPDTYKNLSSVYFEYRYKTNTIKIKSRFSISVITRQFKRSLYEVFLQKYHYQTGKGLDCKMDNVRNYARWNKGNLRVYYVYNKVILTSTGKDALFLPMSDGAISDIDDYGFFPFWFMGHYFLLEIIPSKAQLADFLYLQKNANQLIIPATGEERLMELTDIRQVDFFMERFGKKHIDVNEKLNR
;
A
#
# COMPACT_ATOMS: atom_id res chain seq x y z
N MET A 1 -27.09 -8.56 25.17
CA MET A 1 -25.81 -8.97 24.56
C MET A 1 -25.09 -7.70 24.12
N GLY A 2 -23.91 -7.42 24.69
CA GLY A 2 -23.12 -6.26 24.28
C GLY A 2 -22.52 -6.50 22.89
N TYR A 3 -22.60 -5.51 22.00
CA TYR A 3 -21.89 -5.58 20.71
C TYR A 3 -20.38 -5.61 20.94
N LYS A 4 -19.65 -6.48 20.25
CA LYS A 4 -18.18 -6.50 20.23
C LYS A 4 -17.66 -5.15 19.74
N GLN A 5 -16.68 -4.58 20.42
CA GLN A 5 -16.04 -3.32 20.06
C GLN A 5 -14.55 -3.51 19.81
N TYR A 6 -14.00 -2.77 18.85
CA TYR A 6 -12.60 -2.79 18.43
C TYR A 6 -11.88 -1.54 18.94
N ILE A 7 -11.77 -1.44 20.27
CA ILE A 7 -11.37 -0.23 20.99
C ILE A 7 -10.35 -0.60 22.08
N LYS A 8 -9.30 0.22 22.24
CA LYS A 8 -8.40 0.18 23.41
C LYS A 8 -8.33 1.55 24.09
N GLU A 9 -7.93 2.58 23.35
CA GLU A 9 -7.84 3.97 23.83
C GLU A 9 -9.17 4.73 23.71
N GLY A 10 -10.01 4.33 22.75
CA GLY A 10 -11.28 5.01 22.50
C GLY A 10 -11.19 6.34 21.77
N THR A 11 -10.03 6.62 21.20
CA THR A 11 -9.79 7.74 20.28
C THR A 11 -9.39 7.21 18.92
N CYS A 12 -10.07 7.62 17.86
CA CYS A 12 -9.78 7.12 16.52
C CYS A 12 -8.41 7.59 16.02
N ILE A 13 -7.55 6.67 15.58
CA ILE A 13 -6.21 6.98 15.04
C ILE A 13 -6.22 7.85 13.78
N TRP A 14 -7.36 7.96 13.09
CA TRP A 14 -7.48 8.71 11.84
C TRP A 14 -8.10 10.10 12.00
N CYS A 15 -9.23 10.20 12.70
CA CYS A 15 -9.95 11.46 12.87
C CYS A 15 -9.79 12.08 14.26
N GLN A 16 -9.11 11.40 15.18
CA GLN A 16 -8.84 11.84 16.56
C GLN A 16 -10.11 12.15 17.37
N ARG A 17 -11.28 11.71 16.90
CA ARG A 17 -12.54 11.77 17.65
C ARG A 17 -12.63 10.60 18.61
N ASN A 18 -13.21 10.83 19.77
CA ASN A 18 -13.34 9.87 20.84
C ASN A 18 -14.78 9.35 21.01
N SER A 19 -14.92 8.20 21.64
CA SER A 19 -16.22 7.72 22.15
C SER A 19 -16.79 8.73 23.18
N PRO A 20 -18.11 9.00 23.19
CA PRO A 20 -19.17 8.39 22.40
C PRO A 20 -19.48 9.12 21.07
N ARG A 21 -18.68 10.10 20.65
CA ARG A 21 -18.93 10.87 19.40
C ARG A 21 -18.76 10.02 18.15
N VAL A 22 -18.02 8.92 18.25
CA VAL A 22 -17.83 7.92 17.20
C VAL A 22 -17.95 6.52 17.79
N THR A 23 -18.26 5.54 16.96
CA THR A 23 -18.40 4.13 17.34
C THR A 23 -17.27 3.26 16.77
N PHE A 24 -17.02 2.11 17.38
CA PHE A 24 -15.93 1.18 17.02
C PHE A 24 -16.48 -0.25 16.93
N ARG A 25 -17.53 -0.47 16.12
CA ARG A 25 -18.27 -1.74 16.04
C ARG A 25 -17.87 -2.59 14.82
N ASN A 26 -17.29 -1.98 13.79
CA ASN A 26 -16.89 -2.66 12.57
C ASN A 26 -15.44 -3.15 12.67
N GLU A 27 -15.18 -4.36 12.18
CA GLU A 27 -13.83 -4.95 12.09
C GLU A 27 -12.92 -4.10 11.20
N PRO A 28 -11.85 -3.48 11.74
CA PRO A 28 -10.90 -2.75 10.92
C PRO A 28 -9.77 -3.69 10.49
N HIS A 29 -9.93 -4.34 9.34
CA HIS A 29 -8.88 -5.18 8.77
C HIS A 29 -7.68 -4.32 8.35
N ILE A 30 -6.48 -4.65 8.85
CA ILE A 30 -5.24 -3.93 8.51
C ILE A 30 -4.87 -4.17 7.04
N ILE A 31 -4.84 -5.44 6.64
CA ILE A 31 -4.77 -5.86 5.24
C ILE A 31 -6.18 -6.26 4.83
N PRO A 32 -6.71 -5.81 3.68
CA PRO A 32 -8.07 -6.13 3.27
C PRO A 32 -8.36 -7.64 3.32
N GLU A 33 -9.47 -8.03 3.96
CA GLU A 33 -9.91 -9.43 4.05
C GLU A 33 -10.03 -10.07 2.66
N SER A 34 -10.49 -9.30 1.67
CA SER A 34 -10.61 -9.74 0.28
C SER A 34 -9.28 -10.08 -0.41
N LEU A 35 -8.13 -9.71 0.18
CA LEU A 35 -6.80 -10.14 -0.24
C LEU A 35 -6.32 -11.37 0.56
N GLY A 36 -7.04 -11.74 1.62
CA GLY A 36 -6.75 -12.82 2.56
C GLY A 36 -6.17 -12.35 3.90
N GLY A 37 -6.22 -11.04 4.20
CA GLY A 37 -5.70 -10.49 5.46
C GLY A 37 -6.54 -10.92 6.67
N THR A 38 -5.87 -11.36 7.74
CA THR A 38 -6.55 -11.86 8.96
C THR A 38 -6.33 -10.97 10.18
N GLU A 39 -5.46 -9.97 10.10
CA GLU A 39 -5.17 -9.08 11.23
C GLU A 39 -6.24 -8.00 11.37
N ILE A 40 -6.84 -7.94 12.57
CA ILE A 40 -7.86 -6.96 12.94
C ILE A 40 -7.23 -5.92 13.86
N GLY A 41 -7.27 -4.66 13.44
CA GLY A 41 -6.81 -3.52 14.23
C GLY A 41 -7.79 -3.12 15.34
N PHE A 42 -7.50 -1.98 15.97
CA PHE A 42 -8.34 -1.35 17.00
C PHE A 42 -8.21 0.17 16.93
N ASP A 43 -9.11 0.89 17.60
CA ASP A 43 -9.17 2.35 17.65
C ASP A 43 -9.30 3.01 16.26
N ILE A 44 -10.08 2.36 15.38
CA ILE A 44 -10.48 2.90 14.08
C ILE A 44 -12.00 3.01 14.09
N CYS A 45 -12.53 4.23 14.10
CA CYS A 45 -13.97 4.41 14.20
C CYS A 45 -14.70 3.95 12.93
N ASP A 46 -15.97 3.61 13.07
CA ASP A 46 -16.80 3.06 12.00
C ASP A 46 -16.86 3.97 10.77
N ASP A 47 -16.84 5.29 10.96
CA ASP A 47 -16.81 6.27 9.86
C ASP A 47 -15.48 6.27 9.10
N CYS A 48 -14.35 6.14 9.80
CA CYS A 48 -13.04 6.07 9.14
C CYS A 48 -12.84 4.69 8.49
N ASN A 49 -13.26 3.61 9.15
CA ASN A 49 -13.26 2.27 8.57
C ASN A 49 -14.07 2.24 7.27
N ARG A 50 -15.30 2.78 7.29
CA ARG A 50 -16.15 2.89 6.10
C ARG A 50 -15.53 3.80 5.03
N TYR A 51 -14.88 4.90 5.41
CA TYR A 51 -14.26 5.83 4.46
C TYR A 51 -13.25 5.12 3.56
N PHE A 52 -12.34 4.35 4.13
CA PHE A 52 -11.35 3.61 3.34
C PHE A 52 -11.97 2.45 2.56
N GLY A 53 -13.12 1.93 3.00
CA GLY A 53 -13.90 0.91 2.29
C GLY A 53 -14.89 1.44 1.22
N SER A 54 -15.04 2.76 1.04
CA SER A 54 -16.04 3.35 0.16
C SER A 54 -15.42 4.08 -1.03
N ALA A 55 -15.97 3.88 -2.23
CA ALA A 55 -15.54 4.63 -3.42
C ALA A 55 -16.26 5.98 -3.49
N ASN A 56 -15.54 7.03 -3.91
CA ASN A 56 -16.12 8.31 -4.26
C ASN A 56 -16.27 8.40 -5.79
N LYS A 57 -17.19 9.25 -6.28
CA LYS A 57 -17.60 9.32 -7.70
C LYS A 57 -16.43 9.48 -8.69
N ASN A 58 -15.28 10.00 -8.25
CA ASN A 58 -14.07 10.24 -9.08
C ASN A 58 -12.75 9.76 -8.43
N GLU A 59 -12.80 9.12 -7.25
CA GLU A 59 -11.60 8.65 -6.57
C GLU A 59 -11.74 7.16 -6.25
N PRO A 60 -10.77 6.33 -6.67
CA PRO A 60 -10.74 4.95 -6.25
C PRO A 60 -10.58 4.82 -4.74
N ASN A 61 -11.27 3.82 -4.20
CA ASN A 61 -11.15 3.41 -2.81
C ASN A 61 -9.73 2.88 -2.54
N THR A 62 -9.12 3.28 -1.41
CA THR A 62 -7.76 2.89 -0.99
C THR A 62 -7.63 1.38 -0.73
N ASN A 63 -8.58 0.76 -0.05
CA ASN A 63 -8.66 -0.70 0.12
C ASN A 63 -8.80 -1.44 -1.22
N LEU A 64 -9.60 -0.92 -2.15
CA LEU A 64 -9.81 -1.53 -3.47
C LEU A 64 -8.53 -1.46 -4.31
N ILE A 65 -7.85 -0.31 -4.36
CA ILE A 65 -6.59 -0.19 -5.11
C ILE A 65 -5.48 -1.04 -4.48
N PHE A 66 -5.37 -1.08 -3.15
CA PHE A 66 -4.42 -1.98 -2.48
C PHE A 66 -4.69 -3.44 -2.86
N LYS A 67 -5.95 -3.88 -2.72
CA LYS A 67 -6.39 -5.24 -3.06
C LYS A 67 -6.09 -5.58 -4.52
N GLU A 68 -6.44 -4.72 -5.47
CA GLU A 68 -6.28 -5.06 -6.89
C GLU A 68 -4.81 -5.06 -7.33
N MET A 69 -3.99 -4.13 -6.84
CA MET A 69 -2.57 -4.07 -7.18
C MET A 69 -1.78 -5.25 -6.61
N PHE A 70 -1.96 -5.55 -5.32
CA PHE A 70 -1.31 -6.72 -4.70
C PHE A 70 -1.97 -8.03 -5.09
N GLY A 71 -3.26 -8.03 -5.43
CA GLY A 71 -3.94 -9.17 -6.04
C GLY A 71 -3.38 -9.51 -7.42
N ALA A 72 -3.01 -8.52 -8.22
CA ALA A 72 -2.31 -8.72 -9.48
C ALA A 72 -0.93 -9.35 -9.25
N ILE A 73 -0.13 -8.80 -8.33
CA ILE A 73 1.17 -9.35 -7.92
C ILE A 73 1.01 -10.83 -7.56
N ARG A 74 0.07 -11.16 -6.68
CA ARG A 74 -0.20 -12.54 -6.25
C ARG A 74 -0.64 -13.44 -7.41
N ALA A 75 -1.45 -12.93 -8.32
CA ALA A 75 -1.95 -13.71 -9.47
C ALA A 75 -0.84 -14.01 -10.49
N PHE A 76 0.09 -13.07 -10.68
CA PHE A 76 1.15 -13.16 -11.69
C PHE A 76 2.52 -13.59 -11.13
N SER A 77 2.68 -13.69 -9.81
CA SER A 77 3.89 -14.23 -9.17
C SER A 77 4.02 -15.75 -9.34
N CYS A 78 2.93 -16.44 -9.66
CA CYS A 78 2.91 -17.86 -10.01
C CYS A 78 2.70 -18.02 -11.52
N THR A 79 3.01 -19.20 -12.07
CA THR A 79 2.71 -19.54 -13.46
C THR A 79 1.21 -19.39 -13.72
N PRO A 80 0.76 -18.39 -14.51
CA PRO A 80 -0.66 -18.16 -14.73
C PRO A 80 -1.27 -19.32 -15.51
N THR A 81 -2.35 -19.91 -15.00
CA THR A 81 -3.10 -20.96 -15.69
C THR A 81 -4.28 -20.34 -16.47
N PRO A 82 -4.93 -21.10 -17.36
CA PRO A 82 -6.22 -20.70 -17.94
C PRO A 82 -7.33 -20.42 -16.91
N ASP A 83 -7.14 -20.72 -15.63
CA ASP A 83 -8.10 -20.38 -14.57
C ASP A 83 -7.71 -19.10 -13.82
N THR A 84 -6.44 -18.68 -13.87
CA THR A 84 -5.97 -17.43 -13.24
C THR A 84 -6.73 -16.22 -13.75
N TYR A 85 -7.01 -16.13 -15.05
CA TYR A 85 -7.75 -14.98 -15.60
C TYR A 85 -9.23 -14.97 -15.22
N LYS A 86 -9.85 -16.14 -14.94
CA LYS A 86 -11.27 -16.23 -14.55
C LYS A 86 -11.50 -15.64 -13.16
N ASN A 87 -10.51 -15.76 -12.28
CA ASN A 87 -10.56 -15.26 -10.91
C ASN A 87 -10.00 -13.84 -10.78
N LEU A 88 -9.37 -13.30 -11.82
CA LEU A 88 -8.79 -11.96 -11.84
C LEU A 88 -9.79 -10.92 -12.36
N SER A 89 -10.73 -10.55 -11.49
CA SER A 89 -11.63 -9.40 -11.72
C SER A 89 -11.02 -8.13 -11.13
N SER A 90 -10.88 -7.09 -11.97
CA SER A 90 -10.32 -5.79 -11.58
C SER A 90 -11.14 -4.64 -12.15
N VAL A 91 -11.29 -3.55 -11.39
CA VAL A 91 -11.85 -2.28 -11.83
C VAL A 91 -10.83 -1.48 -12.64
N TYR A 92 -9.52 -1.65 -12.39
CA TYR A 92 -8.46 -0.88 -13.06
C TYR A 92 -7.91 -1.54 -14.33
N PHE A 93 -7.98 -2.86 -14.46
CA PHE A 93 -7.45 -3.55 -15.62
C PHE A 93 -8.27 -4.78 -16.01
N GLU A 94 -7.98 -5.30 -17.19
CA GLU A 94 -8.51 -6.55 -17.72
C GLU A 94 -7.35 -7.37 -18.28
N TYR A 95 -7.21 -8.61 -17.85
CA TYR A 95 -6.22 -9.54 -18.41
C TYR A 95 -6.87 -10.43 -19.48
N ARG A 96 -6.33 -10.36 -20.69
CA ARG A 96 -6.77 -11.13 -21.86
C ARG A 96 -5.81 -12.30 -22.10
N TYR A 97 -6.11 -13.44 -21.50
CA TYR A 97 -5.25 -14.64 -21.53
C TYR A 97 -4.84 -15.06 -22.96
N LYS A 98 -5.78 -15.13 -23.91
CA LYS A 98 -5.50 -15.59 -25.29
C LYS A 98 -4.46 -14.75 -26.03
N THR A 99 -4.36 -13.46 -25.70
CA THR A 99 -3.46 -12.50 -26.36
C THR A 99 -2.31 -12.07 -25.44
N ASN A 100 -2.23 -12.65 -24.23
CA ASN A 100 -1.31 -12.24 -23.17
C ASN A 100 -1.23 -10.70 -22.99
N THR A 101 -2.40 -10.04 -23.06
CA THR A 101 -2.52 -8.58 -23.07
C THR A 101 -3.21 -8.09 -21.81
N ILE A 102 -2.70 -7.00 -21.23
CA ILE A 102 -3.34 -6.29 -20.11
C ILE A 102 -3.88 -4.97 -20.63
N LYS A 103 -5.18 -4.78 -20.51
CA LYS A 103 -5.86 -3.53 -20.88
C LYS A 103 -6.14 -2.71 -19.63
N ILE A 104 -5.60 -1.50 -19.56
CA ILE A 104 -5.90 -0.57 -18.46
C ILE A 104 -7.25 0.11 -18.72
N LYS A 105 -8.13 0.11 -17.72
CA LYS A 105 -9.48 0.68 -17.78
C LYS A 105 -9.42 2.18 -17.49
N SER A 106 -9.88 3.00 -18.43
CA SER A 106 -9.76 4.47 -18.44
C SER A 106 -10.73 5.22 -17.52
N ARG A 107 -11.12 4.65 -16.38
CA ARG A 107 -12.08 5.29 -15.47
C ARG A 107 -11.45 6.40 -14.62
N PHE A 108 -10.15 6.35 -14.38
CA PHE A 108 -9.41 7.30 -13.57
C PHE A 108 -8.08 7.66 -14.25
N SER A 109 -7.58 8.88 -14.03
CA SER A 109 -6.25 9.26 -14.51
C SER A 109 -5.16 8.52 -13.75
N ILE A 110 -3.97 8.38 -14.36
CA ILE A 110 -2.83 7.72 -13.75
C ILE A 110 -2.38 8.43 -12.47
N SER A 111 -2.43 9.76 -12.43
CA SER A 111 -2.07 10.54 -11.25
C SER A 111 -3.00 10.26 -10.07
N VAL A 112 -4.31 10.13 -10.32
CA VAL A 112 -5.31 9.78 -9.29
C VAL A 112 -5.07 8.36 -8.79
N ILE A 113 -4.86 7.39 -9.67
CA ILE A 113 -4.54 6.00 -9.30
C ILE A 113 -3.26 5.94 -8.47
N THR A 114 -2.19 6.60 -8.93
CA THR A 114 -0.90 6.65 -8.22
C THR A 114 -1.05 7.23 -6.81
N ARG A 115 -1.77 8.34 -6.69
CA ARG A 115 -2.00 9.00 -5.40
C ARG A 115 -2.82 8.11 -4.45
N GLN A 116 -3.87 7.45 -4.93
CA GLN A 116 -4.66 6.53 -4.10
C GLN A 116 -3.88 5.29 -3.68
N PHE A 117 -3.02 4.75 -4.56
CA PHE A 117 -2.15 3.64 -4.20
C PHE A 117 -1.15 4.06 -3.11
N LYS A 118 -0.50 5.23 -3.24
CA LYS A 118 0.35 5.76 -2.17
C LYS A 118 -0.43 5.88 -0.86
N ARG A 119 -1.63 6.46 -0.89
CA ARG A 119 -2.49 6.62 0.29
C ARG A 119 -2.87 5.29 0.93
N SER A 120 -3.07 4.23 0.15
CA SER A 120 -3.39 2.91 0.70
C SER A 120 -2.21 2.24 1.39
N LEU A 121 -0.97 2.49 0.96
CA LEU A 121 0.23 2.06 1.71
C LEU A 121 0.26 2.70 3.11
N TYR A 122 -0.05 3.99 3.21
CA TYR A 122 -0.11 4.72 4.48
C TYR A 122 -1.27 4.28 5.37
N GLU A 123 -2.39 3.90 4.78
CA GLU A 123 -3.52 3.31 5.50
C GLU A 123 -3.08 2.04 6.23
N VAL A 124 -2.55 1.07 5.48
CA VAL A 124 -2.07 -0.20 6.03
C VAL A 124 -0.97 0.04 7.05
N PHE A 125 -0.01 0.92 6.75
CA PHE A 125 1.08 1.28 7.65
C PHE A 125 0.56 1.76 9.01
N LEU A 126 -0.29 2.80 9.06
CA LEU A 126 -0.67 3.39 10.34
C LEU A 126 -1.49 2.43 11.19
N GLN A 127 -2.39 1.66 10.56
CA GLN A 127 -3.18 0.65 11.27
C GLN A 127 -2.28 -0.45 11.85
N LYS A 128 -1.32 -0.97 11.07
CA LYS A 128 -0.35 -1.97 11.54
C LYS A 128 0.57 -1.40 12.63
N TYR A 129 1.04 -0.17 12.47
CA TYR A 129 1.90 0.52 13.43
C TYR A 129 1.20 0.67 14.78
N HIS A 130 -0.05 1.11 14.77
CA HIS A 130 -0.84 1.20 15.98
C HIS A 130 -1.10 -0.16 16.61
N TYR A 131 -1.41 -1.18 15.79
CA TYR A 131 -1.63 -2.54 16.25
C TYR A 131 -0.41 -3.11 17.01
N GLN A 132 0.80 -2.85 16.50
CA GLN A 132 2.04 -3.31 17.09
C GLN A 132 2.49 -2.48 18.30
N THR A 133 2.36 -1.15 18.24
CA THR A 133 3.02 -0.25 19.20
C THR A 133 2.07 0.46 20.16
N GLY A 134 0.78 0.54 19.84
CA GLY A 134 -0.16 1.43 20.51
C GLY A 134 0.02 2.92 20.20
N LYS A 135 1.06 3.32 19.45
CA LYS A 135 1.46 4.74 19.25
C LYS A 135 0.86 5.41 18.02
N GLY A 136 -0.22 4.85 17.50
CA GLY A 136 -0.95 5.37 16.34
C GLY A 136 -1.64 6.70 16.57
N LEU A 137 -1.65 7.22 17.80
CA LEU A 137 -2.19 8.54 18.18
C LEU A 137 -1.10 9.63 18.30
N ASP A 138 0.19 9.29 18.23
CA ASP A 138 1.28 10.25 18.33
C ASP A 138 1.17 11.35 17.26
N CYS A 139 1.57 12.57 17.61
CA CYS A 139 1.55 13.73 16.70
C CYS A 139 2.50 13.54 15.49
N LYS A 140 3.56 12.73 15.62
CA LYS A 140 4.44 12.39 14.47
C LYS A 140 3.68 11.72 13.31
N MET A 141 2.51 11.15 13.58
CA MET A 141 1.66 10.53 12.56
C MET A 141 0.67 11.50 11.91
N ASP A 142 0.67 12.80 12.27
CA ASP A 142 -0.28 13.78 11.73
C ASP A 142 -0.16 13.95 10.22
N ASN A 143 1.06 13.94 9.67
CA ASN A 143 1.26 13.99 8.22
C ASN A 143 0.66 12.76 7.52
N VAL A 144 0.80 11.58 8.12
CA VAL A 144 0.22 10.33 7.62
C VAL A 144 -1.31 10.40 7.64
N ARG A 145 -1.93 10.88 8.72
CA ARG A 145 -3.38 11.10 8.82
C ARG A 145 -3.86 12.08 7.76
N ASN A 146 -3.20 13.24 7.67
CA ASN A 146 -3.54 14.29 6.71
C ASN A 146 -3.48 13.75 5.27
N TYR A 147 -2.45 12.99 4.94
CA TYR A 147 -2.27 12.42 3.60
C TYR A 147 -3.27 11.30 3.29
N ALA A 148 -3.32 10.25 4.11
CA ALA A 148 -4.14 9.07 3.81
C ALA A 148 -5.65 9.33 4.01
N ARG A 149 -6.04 9.95 5.13
CA ARG A 149 -7.45 10.17 5.48
C ARG A 149 -8.05 11.41 4.83
N TRP A 150 -7.31 12.51 4.75
CA TRP A 150 -7.84 13.80 4.31
C TRP A 150 -7.33 14.25 2.94
N ASN A 151 -6.47 13.45 2.29
CA ASN A 151 -5.90 13.74 0.99
C ASN A 151 -5.08 15.06 0.95
N LYS A 152 -4.50 15.47 2.09
CA LYS A 152 -3.74 16.72 2.24
C LYS A 152 -2.22 16.46 2.23
N GLY A 153 -1.48 17.34 1.57
CA GLY A 153 -0.02 17.20 1.43
C GLY A 153 0.39 16.21 0.33
N ASN A 154 1.68 15.87 0.28
CA ASN A 154 2.24 14.97 -0.70
C ASN A 154 3.44 14.20 -0.11
N LEU A 155 3.16 13.16 0.67
CA LEU A 155 4.23 12.33 1.24
C LEU A 155 4.94 11.53 0.14
N ARG A 156 6.27 11.47 0.20
CA ARG A 156 7.09 10.74 -0.76
C ARG A 156 7.05 9.25 -0.50
N VAL A 157 7.01 8.47 -1.57
CA VAL A 157 7.15 7.02 -1.53
C VAL A 157 8.23 6.66 -2.52
N TYR A 158 9.26 5.95 -2.09
CA TYR A 158 10.27 5.39 -2.98
C TYR A 158 9.98 3.92 -3.20
N TYR A 159 10.30 3.42 -4.39
CA TYR A 159 10.14 2.01 -4.77
C TYR A 159 11.49 1.45 -5.20
N VAL A 160 11.82 0.27 -4.69
CA VAL A 160 12.99 -0.49 -5.11
C VAL A 160 12.59 -1.47 -6.20
N TYR A 161 13.13 -1.27 -7.40
CA TYR A 161 12.96 -2.16 -8.52
C TYR A 161 14.20 -3.06 -8.66
N ASN A 162 14.00 -4.38 -8.59
CA ASN A 162 15.01 -5.42 -8.78
C ASN A 162 14.58 -6.40 -9.87
N LYS A 163 15.48 -6.95 -10.68
CA LYS A 163 15.07 -8.02 -11.62
C LYS A 163 14.61 -9.30 -10.92
N VAL A 164 15.07 -9.52 -9.69
CA VAL A 164 14.66 -10.65 -8.83
C VAL A 164 13.68 -10.15 -7.78
N ILE A 165 12.66 -10.95 -7.48
CA ILE A 165 11.72 -10.71 -6.37
C ILE A 165 11.87 -11.84 -5.36
N LEU A 166 12.20 -11.47 -4.12
CA LEU A 166 12.24 -12.40 -2.99
C LEU A 166 10.95 -12.20 -2.18
N THR A 167 10.12 -13.23 -2.12
CA THR A 167 8.84 -13.20 -1.39
C THR A 167 8.70 -14.42 -0.49
N SER A 168 8.03 -14.24 0.65
CA SER A 168 7.56 -15.36 1.46
C SER A 168 6.50 -16.16 0.71
N THR A 169 6.39 -17.45 1.02
CA THR A 169 5.36 -18.35 0.50
C THR A 169 4.24 -18.53 1.53
N GLY A 170 3.06 -18.97 1.07
CA GLY A 170 1.93 -19.29 1.96
C GLY A 170 1.31 -18.07 2.65
N LYS A 171 0.90 -18.23 3.92
CA LYS A 171 0.19 -17.20 4.71
C LYS A 171 1.09 -15.99 5.04
N ASP A 172 2.40 -16.20 5.12
CA ASP A 172 3.37 -15.16 5.49
C ASP A 172 3.55 -14.11 4.39
N ALA A 173 3.08 -14.37 3.17
CA ALA A 173 3.09 -13.40 2.08
C ALA A 173 2.17 -12.19 2.32
N LEU A 174 1.19 -12.32 3.23
CA LEU A 174 0.22 -11.29 3.58
C LEU A 174 0.56 -10.56 4.89
N PHE A 175 1.77 -10.76 5.41
CA PHE A 175 2.24 -10.13 6.63
C PHE A 175 3.10 -8.91 6.31
N LEU A 176 2.78 -7.76 6.93
CA LEU A 176 3.65 -6.58 6.92
C LEU A 176 4.57 -6.64 8.15
N PRO A 177 5.88 -6.92 8.01
CA PRO A 177 6.78 -6.94 9.15
C PRO A 177 6.95 -5.55 9.76
N MET A 178 7.00 -5.50 11.09
CA MET A 178 7.32 -4.32 11.87
C MET A 178 8.34 -4.69 12.95
N SER A 179 9.61 -4.77 12.55
CA SER A 179 10.71 -4.97 13.50
C SER A 179 11.02 -3.67 14.25
N ASP A 180 11.68 -3.78 15.40
CA ASP A 180 12.14 -2.61 16.15
C ASP A 180 13.05 -1.70 15.31
N GLY A 181 13.88 -2.28 14.43
CA GLY A 181 14.70 -1.52 13.49
C GLY A 181 13.89 -0.75 12.44
N ALA A 182 12.82 -1.36 11.89
CA ALA A 182 11.93 -0.67 10.97
C ALA A 182 11.17 0.48 11.66
N ILE A 183 10.85 0.33 12.94
CA ILE A 183 10.19 1.36 13.74
C ILE A 183 11.19 2.46 14.12
N SER A 184 12.43 2.11 14.50
CA SER A 184 13.46 3.09 14.85
C SER A 184 13.85 3.95 13.65
N ASP A 185 13.85 3.40 12.44
CA ASP A 185 14.10 4.16 11.20
C ASP A 185 13.16 5.37 11.03
N ILE A 186 11.94 5.31 11.57
CA ILE A 186 11.01 6.45 11.57
C ILE A 186 11.55 7.59 12.42
N ASP A 187 12.07 7.26 13.61
CA ASP A 187 12.59 8.25 14.54
C ASP A 187 13.99 8.71 14.13
N ASP A 188 14.80 7.86 13.51
CA ASP A 188 16.17 8.17 13.10
C ASP A 188 16.21 8.93 11.77
N TYR A 189 15.41 8.53 10.78
CA TYR A 189 15.49 9.03 9.40
C TYR A 189 14.17 9.60 8.87
N GLY A 190 13.04 9.41 9.57
CA GLY A 190 11.73 9.86 9.09
C GLY A 190 11.08 8.95 8.06
N PHE A 191 11.61 7.74 7.84
CA PHE A 191 11.12 6.78 6.86
C PHE A 191 10.67 5.47 7.51
N PHE A 192 9.77 4.76 6.84
CA PHE A 192 9.41 3.39 7.18
C PHE A 192 9.67 2.45 5.99
N PRO A 193 10.45 1.37 6.18
CA PRO A 193 10.60 0.33 5.17
C PRO A 193 9.36 -0.57 5.10
N PHE A 194 8.61 -0.45 4.01
CA PHE A 194 7.40 -1.20 3.74
C PHE A 194 7.70 -2.34 2.76
N TRP A 195 7.92 -3.54 3.27
CA TRP A 195 8.08 -4.76 2.47
C TRP A 195 6.79 -5.57 2.47
N PHE A 196 6.24 -5.82 1.28
CA PHE A 196 4.99 -6.59 1.14
C PHE A 196 4.96 -7.33 -0.19
N MET A 197 4.66 -8.64 -0.15
CA MET A 197 4.65 -9.54 -1.31
C MET A 197 5.92 -9.45 -2.19
N GLY A 198 7.09 -9.28 -1.57
CA GLY A 198 8.36 -9.18 -2.27
C GLY A 198 8.65 -7.82 -2.92
N HIS A 199 7.72 -6.86 -2.83
CA HIS A 199 7.95 -5.48 -3.24
C HIS A 199 8.39 -4.64 -2.04
N TYR A 200 9.35 -3.74 -2.25
CA TYR A 200 9.91 -2.89 -1.21
C TYR A 200 9.64 -1.43 -1.51
N PHE A 201 8.99 -0.75 -0.57
CA PHE A 201 8.71 0.68 -0.62
C PHE A 201 9.33 1.36 0.59
N LEU A 202 9.75 2.62 0.44
CA LEU A 202 10.19 3.47 1.55
C LEU A 202 9.15 4.59 1.70
N LEU A 203 8.42 4.58 2.80
CA LEU A 203 7.37 5.56 3.07
C LEU A 203 7.94 6.71 3.88
N GLU A 204 7.81 7.95 3.39
CA GLU A 204 8.09 9.14 4.20
C GLU A 204 7.02 9.30 5.28
N ILE A 205 7.40 9.27 6.55
CA ILE A 205 6.51 9.42 7.71
C ILE A 205 6.64 10.81 8.33
N ILE A 206 7.88 11.27 8.54
CA ILE A 206 8.22 12.57 9.15
C ILE A 206 9.01 13.41 8.13
N PRO A 207 8.34 14.26 7.31
CA PRO A 207 8.98 15.00 6.23
C PRO A 207 10.18 15.86 6.65
N SER A 208 10.10 16.52 7.81
CA SER A 208 11.19 17.36 8.31
C SER A 208 12.47 16.56 8.61
N LYS A 209 12.33 15.31 9.08
CA LYS A 209 13.47 14.41 9.29
C LYS A 209 13.92 13.79 7.97
N ALA A 210 12.98 13.33 7.15
CA ALA A 210 13.26 12.77 5.84
C ALA A 210 14.07 13.74 4.98
N GLN A 211 13.74 15.03 4.98
CA GLN A 211 14.49 16.04 4.23
C GLN A 211 15.96 16.19 4.67
N LEU A 212 16.28 15.93 5.94
CA LEU A 212 17.66 16.01 6.46
C LEU A 212 18.45 14.73 6.21
N ALA A 213 17.75 13.61 6.08
CA ALA A 213 18.32 12.27 6.07
C ALA A 213 18.19 11.53 4.73
N ASP A 214 17.49 12.11 3.75
CA ASP A 214 17.08 11.43 2.51
C ASP A 214 18.26 10.80 1.79
N PHE A 215 19.31 11.56 1.51
CA PHE A 215 20.47 11.06 0.77
C PHE A 215 21.12 9.87 1.47
N LEU A 216 21.37 10.00 2.79
CA LEU A 216 22.01 8.94 3.58
C LEU A 216 21.14 7.69 3.67
N TYR A 217 19.85 7.87 3.99
CA TYR A 217 18.93 6.75 4.17
C TYR A 217 18.65 6.02 2.87
N LEU A 218 18.40 6.75 1.78
CA LEU A 218 18.13 6.17 0.47
C LEU A 218 19.37 5.50 -0.11
N GLN A 219 20.57 6.08 0.06
CA GLN A 219 21.83 5.45 -0.37
C GLN A 219 22.11 4.17 0.43
N LYS A 220 21.93 4.19 1.76
CA LYS A 220 22.04 2.99 2.60
C LYS A 220 21.11 1.87 2.12
N ASN A 221 19.84 2.20 1.89
CA ASN A 221 18.85 1.22 1.43
C ASN A 221 19.13 0.75 0.00
N ALA A 222 19.57 1.64 -0.90
CA ALA A 222 19.98 1.25 -2.25
C ALA A 222 21.11 0.20 -2.20
N ASN A 223 22.14 0.43 -1.38
CA ASN A 223 23.27 -0.50 -1.23
C ASN A 223 22.89 -1.86 -0.63
N GLN A 224 21.82 -1.92 0.18
CA GLN A 224 21.38 -3.14 0.85
C GLN A 224 20.31 -3.92 0.08
N LEU A 225 19.43 -3.21 -0.62
CA LEU A 225 18.22 -3.78 -1.21
C LEU A 225 18.30 -3.96 -2.72
N ILE A 226 19.16 -3.21 -3.41
CA ILE A 226 19.37 -3.42 -4.85
C ILE A 226 20.16 -4.71 -5.03
N ILE A 227 19.63 -5.62 -5.85
CA ILE A 227 20.26 -6.89 -6.21
C ILE A 227 20.80 -6.73 -7.63
N PRO A 228 22.12 -6.55 -7.83
CA PRO A 228 22.66 -6.35 -9.17
C PRO A 228 22.40 -7.57 -10.06
N ALA A 229 21.82 -7.35 -11.23
CA ALA A 229 21.68 -8.41 -12.24
C ALA A 229 21.94 -7.90 -13.66
N THR A 230 21.28 -6.81 -14.07
CA THR A 230 21.32 -6.32 -15.47
C THR A 230 21.56 -4.83 -15.61
N GLY A 231 21.58 -4.07 -14.51
CA GLY A 231 21.81 -2.63 -14.48
C GLY A 231 20.55 -1.77 -14.59
N GLU A 232 19.37 -2.37 -14.76
CA GLU A 232 18.08 -1.65 -14.70
C GLU A 232 17.56 -1.48 -13.27
N GLU A 233 18.19 -2.15 -12.30
CA GLU A 233 17.80 -2.12 -10.89
C GLU A 233 18.05 -0.74 -10.28
N ARG A 234 17.05 -0.23 -9.57
CA ARG A 234 17.07 1.17 -9.11
C ARG A 234 16.14 1.39 -7.94
N LEU A 235 16.51 2.37 -7.11
CA LEU A 235 15.62 3.04 -6.17
C LEU A 235 15.13 4.33 -6.83
N MET A 236 13.81 4.53 -6.88
CA MET A 236 13.22 5.72 -7.50
C MET A 236 12.01 6.22 -6.72
N GLU A 237 11.71 7.51 -6.79
CA GLU A 237 10.44 8.03 -6.28
C GLU A 237 9.28 7.51 -7.13
N LEU A 238 8.23 7.03 -6.46
CA LEU A 238 6.99 6.58 -7.07
C LEU A 238 6.13 7.79 -7.45
N THR A 239 6.31 8.25 -8.68
CA THR A 239 5.54 9.33 -9.31
C THR A 239 4.47 8.81 -10.26
N ASP A 240 4.61 7.56 -10.72
CA ASP A 240 3.70 6.89 -11.64
C ASP A 240 3.52 5.44 -11.23
N ILE A 241 2.27 5.02 -11.02
CA ILE A 241 1.91 3.66 -10.63
C ILE A 241 2.49 2.59 -11.55
N ARG A 242 2.70 2.89 -12.84
CA ARG A 242 3.30 1.98 -13.82
C ARG A 242 4.77 1.66 -13.55
N GLN A 243 5.44 2.43 -12.69
CA GLN A 243 6.80 2.12 -12.22
C GLN A 243 6.84 0.86 -11.35
N VAL A 244 5.71 0.49 -10.75
CA VAL A 244 5.58 -0.74 -9.98
C VAL A 244 5.10 -1.86 -10.90
N ASP A 245 5.87 -2.94 -10.94
CA ASP A 245 5.57 -4.09 -11.80
C ASP A 245 4.52 -5.01 -11.17
N PHE A 246 3.26 -4.54 -11.11
CA PHE A 246 2.15 -5.33 -10.55
C PHE A 246 1.82 -6.58 -11.36
N PHE A 247 2.24 -6.60 -12.63
CA PHE A 247 1.92 -7.65 -13.58
C PHE A 247 3.06 -8.64 -13.79
N MET A 248 4.17 -8.51 -13.06
CA MET A 248 5.34 -9.38 -13.16
C MET A 248 5.89 -9.47 -14.59
N GLU A 249 5.94 -8.35 -15.30
CA GLU A 249 6.45 -8.24 -16.66
C GLU A 249 7.96 -8.50 -16.72
N ARG A 250 8.68 -8.22 -15.63
CA ARG A 250 10.12 -8.51 -15.55
C ARG A 250 10.46 -9.99 -15.75
N PHE A 251 9.52 -10.91 -15.50
CA PHE A 251 9.70 -12.35 -15.68
C PHE A 251 9.08 -12.90 -16.98
N GLY A 252 8.31 -12.10 -17.70
CA GLY A 252 7.68 -12.50 -18.95
C GLY A 252 6.98 -11.33 -19.61
N LYS A 253 7.33 -11.05 -20.86
CA LYS A 253 6.77 -9.93 -21.63
C LYS A 253 5.26 -10.11 -21.79
N LYS A 254 4.50 -9.16 -21.26
CA LYS A 254 3.06 -9.02 -21.51
C LYS A 254 2.88 -7.78 -22.39
N HIS A 255 1.82 -7.76 -23.20
CA HIS A 255 1.49 -6.57 -23.98
C HIS A 255 0.58 -5.68 -23.12
N ILE A 256 1.02 -4.48 -22.74
CA ILE A 256 0.15 -3.51 -22.07
C ILE A 256 -0.50 -2.60 -23.10
N ASP A 257 -1.82 -2.76 -23.24
CA ASP A 257 -2.67 -1.86 -24.01
C ASP A 257 -3.13 -0.70 -23.09
N VAL A 258 -2.42 0.43 -23.23
CA VAL A 258 -2.71 1.65 -22.48
C VAL A 258 -3.67 2.52 -23.29
N ASN A 259 -4.83 2.84 -22.73
CA ASN A 259 -5.75 3.79 -23.34
C ASN A 259 -5.10 5.18 -23.40
N GLU A 260 -4.97 5.79 -24.58
CA GLU A 260 -4.32 7.10 -24.77
C GLU A 260 -4.89 8.22 -23.87
N LYS A 261 -6.15 8.10 -23.46
CA LYS A 261 -6.81 9.03 -22.52
C LYS A 261 -6.24 8.99 -21.09
N LEU A 262 -5.43 7.99 -20.75
CA LEU A 262 -4.77 7.88 -19.44
C LEU A 262 -3.54 8.77 -19.31
N ASN A 263 -2.97 9.23 -20.44
CA ASN A 263 -1.78 10.09 -20.49
C ASN A 263 -2.11 11.60 -20.49
N ARG A 264 -3.40 11.97 -20.43
CA ARG A 264 -3.89 13.35 -20.35
C ARG A 264 -4.55 13.56 -18.99
#